data_AF-A0A6G2DXN2-F1
#
_entry.id   AF-A0A6G2DXN2-F1
#
_cell.length_a   1.000
_cell.length_b   1.000
_cell.length_c   1.000
_cell.angle_alpha   90.00
_cell.angle_beta   90.00
_cell.angle_gamma   90.00
#
_symmetry.space_group_name_H-M   'P 1'
#
loop_
_entity.id
_entity.type
_entity.pdbx_description
1 polymer ?
#
loop_
_entity_poly.entity_id
_entity_poly.type
_entity_poly.pdbx_seq_one_letter_code
_entity_poly.pdbx_strand_id
1 'polypeptide(L)' 'HDLTIVPSWTDYEATAGEKIIKLDPGMAFGTGTHPTTKMSLFALEQVLRGGETVLDVGTGSGVLSIASSLLGAKE' A
#
# COMPACT_ATOMS: atom_id res chain seq x y z
N HIS A 1 -6.90 -7.85 7.19
CA HIS A 1 -6.18 -6.88 6.36
C HIS A 1 -4.73 -7.19 6.55
N ASP A 2 -4.06 -7.50 5.45
CA ASP A 2 -2.68 -7.94 5.46
C ASP A 2 -1.73 -6.75 5.28
N LEU A 3 -2.24 -5.55 4.93
CA LEU A 3 -1.43 -4.35 4.72
C LEU A 3 -1.57 -3.33 5.86
N THR A 4 -0.44 -2.83 6.34
CA THR A 4 -0.37 -1.73 7.32
C THR A 4 0.60 -0.64 6.86
N ILE A 5 0.13 0.61 6.91
CA ILE A 5 0.94 1.79 6.57
C ILE A 5 1.53 2.36 7.84
N VAL A 6 2.85 2.48 7.87
CA VAL A 6 3.62 2.93 9.03
C VAL A 6 4.44 4.16 8.63
N PRO A 7 4.44 5.24 9.42
CA PRO A 7 5.36 6.35 9.21
C PRO A 7 6.81 5.88 9.27
N SER A 8 7.69 6.28 8.35
CA SER A 8 9.03 5.69 8.25
C SER A 8 9.91 5.91 9.50
N TRP A 9 9.61 6.92 10.31
CA TRP A 9 10.28 7.23 11.57
C TRP A 9 9.73 6.47 12.79
N THR A 10 8.73 5.61 12.61
CA THR A 10 8.12 4.84 13.70
C THR A 10 8.66 3.41 13.69
N ASP A 11 9.15 2.96 14.83
CA ASP A 11 9.45 1.55 15.05
C ASP A 11 8.13 0.79 15.26
N TYR A 12 7.80 -0.06 14.29
CA TYR A 12 6.60 -0.89 14.28
C TYR A 12 6.99 -2.34 13.99
N GLU A 13 6.58 -3.25 14.86
CA GLU A 13 6.78 -4.68 14.67
C GLU A 13 5.56 -5.30 13.99
N ALA A 14 5.78 -5.89 12.82
CA ALA A 14 4.74 -6.56 12.06
C ALA A 14 4.32 -7.86 12.75
N THR A 15 3.02 -8.12 12.75
CA THR A 15 2.46 -9.42 13.14
C THR A 15 2.65 -10.46 12.02
N ALA A 16 2.52 -11.74 12.34
CA ALA A 16 2.75 -12.81 11.36
C ALA A 16 1.75 -12.71 10.19
N GLY A 17 2.27 -12.57 8.97
CA GLY A 17 1.46 -12.43 7.74
C GLY A 17 1.15 -10.99 7.34
N GLU A 18 1.51 -10.02 8.18
CA GLU A 18 1.33 -8.59 7.91
C GLU A 18 2.44 -8.05 6.99
N LYS A 19 2.03 -7.23 6.03
CA LYS A 19 2.85 -6.57 5.01
C LYS A 19 2.90 -5.09 5.33
N ILE A 20 4.10 -4.59 5.62
CA ILE A 20 4.29 -3.20 6.04
C ILE A 20 4.66 -2.32 4.84
N ILE A 21 3.93 -1.23 4.69
CA ILE A 21 4.26 -0.13 3.78
C ILE A 21 4.79 1.02 4.62
N LYS A 22 6.11 1.27 4.55
CA LYS A 22 6.71 2.46 5.18
C LYS A 22 6.54 3.66 4.26
N LEU A 23 5.90 4.71 4.75
CA LEU A 23 5.68 5.96 4.02
C LEU A 23 5.93 7.15 4.92
N ASP A 24 6.61 8.17 4.40
CA ASP A 24 6.68 9.46 5.07
C ASP A 24 5.39 10.24 4.79
N PRO A 25 4.61 10.65 5.80
CA PRO A 25 3.55 11.62 5.60
C PRO A 25 4.16 12.99 5.29
N GLY A 26 4.57 13.16 4.03
CA GLY A 26 5.01 14.42 3.44
C GLY A 26 3.86 15.17 2.77
N MET A 27 4.19 16.03 1.79
CA MET A 27 3.21 16.88 1.07
C MET A 27 2.39 16.13 -0.02
N ALA A 28 2.70 14.86 -0.28
CA ALA A 28 2.00 14.08 -1.30
C ALA A 28 0.71 13.46 -0.74
N PHE A 29 -0.38 13.54 -1.50
CA PHE A 29 -1.63 12.86 -1.16
C PHE A 29 -1.45 11.33 -1.23
N GLY A 30 -2.21 10.60 -0.42
CA GLY A 30 -2.18 9.12 -0.42
C GLY A 30 -1.37 8.48 0.72
N THR A 31 -1.10 9.17 1.82
CA THR A 31 -0.34 8.64 2.97
C THR A 31 -1.03 7.51 3.76
N GLY A 32 -2.14 6.96 3.26
CA GLY A 32 -2.88 5.86 3.90
C GLY A 32 -3.94 6.27 4.91
N THR A 33 -3.94 7.53 5.36
CA THR A 33 -4.88 8.01 6.39
C THR A 33 -6.25 8.38 5.81
N HIS A 34 -6.30 8.80 4.55
CA HIS A 34 -7.53 9.20 3.87
C HIS A 34 -8.42 7.99 3.52
N PRO A 35 -9.77 8.07 3.70
CA PRO A 35 -10.67 6.93 3.45
C PRO A 35 -10.57 6.33 2.05
N THR A 36 -10.37 7.17 1.02
CA THR A 36 -10.26 6.70 -0.38
C THR A 36 -9.03 5.82 -0.58
N THR A 37 -7.89 6.18 -0.01
CA THR A 37 -6.67 5.35 -0.05
C THR A 37 -6.89 3.99 0.61
N LYS A 38 -7.55 3.97 1.78
CA LYS A 38 -7.88 2.71 2.48
C LYS A 38 -8.80 1.82 1.64
N MET A 39 -9.81 2.40 0.99
CA MET A 39 -10.72 1.64 0.12
C MET A 39 -9.99 1.05 -1.10
N SER A 40 -9.10 1.82 -1.75
CA SER A 40 -8.31 1.33 -2.87
C SER A 40 -7.35 0.21 -2.46
N LEU A 41 -6.70 0.32 -1.30
CA LEU A 41 -5.83 -0.74 -0.77
C LEU A 41 -6.61 -2.02 -0.48
N PHE A 42 -7.77 -1.90 0.15
CA PHE A 42 -8.64 -3.05 0.39
C PHE A 42 -9.11 -3.70 -0.91
N ALA A 43 -9.44 -2.90 -1.92
CA ALA A 43 -9.81 -3.44 -3.23
C ALA A 43 -8.65 -4.21 -3.87
N LEU A 44 -7.40 -3.71 -3.79
CA LEU A 44 -6.22 -4.42 -4.26
C LEU A 44 -6.03 -5.77 -3.57
N GLU A 45 -6.18 -5.83 -2.24
CA GLU A 45 -6.14 -7.09 -1.47
C GLU A 45 -7.17 -8.12 -1.99
N GLN A 46 -8.35 -7.65 -2.41
CA GLN A 46 -9.41 -8.53 -2.88
C GLN A 46 -9.23 -9.02 -4.31
N VAL A 47 -8.56 -8.27 -5.19
CA VAL A 47 -8.51 -8.56 -6.63
C VAL A 47 -7.19 -9.14 -7.11
N LEU A 48 -6.05 -8.79 -6.48
CA LEU A 48 -4.75 -9.32 -6.89
C LEU A 48 -4.59 -10.78 -6.48
N ARG A 49 -4.01 -11.58 -7.37
CA ARG A 49 -3.71 -13.01 -7.21
C ARG A 49 -2.23 -13.32 -7.48
N GLY A 50 -1.48 -12.36 -7.97
CA GLY A 50 -0.05 -12.46 -8.28
C GLY A 50 0.20 -12.57 -9.78
N GLY A 51 1.27 -11.92 -10.23
CA GLY A 51 1.70 -11.93 -11.63
C GLY A 51 1.02 -10.89 -12.52
N GLU A 52 0.05 -10.14 -12.01
CA GLU A 52 -0.64 -9.09 -12.78
C GLU A 52 0.25 -7.90 -13.10
N THR A 53 -0.10 -7.17 -14.17
CA THR A 53 0.46 -5.86 -14.49
C THR A 53 -0.51 -4.78 -13.99
N VAL A 54 -0.02 -3.80 -13.22
CA VAL A 54 -0.79 -2.77 -12.54
C VAL A 54 -0.30 -1.39 -12.95
N LEU A 55 -1.25 -0.52 -13.32
CA LEU A 55 -0.98 0.89 -13.59
C LEU A 55 -1.63 1.78 -12.53
N ASP A 56 -0.82 2.52 -11.79
CA ASP A 56 -1.25 3.45 -10.75
C ASP A 56 -1.32 4.89 -11.30
N VAL A 57 -2.46 5.25 -11.87
CA VAL A 57 -2.67 6.56 -12.48
C VAL A 57 -2.94 7.61 -11.40
N GLY A 58 -2.07 8.62 -11.32
CA GLY A 58 -2.17 9.65 -10.28
C GLY A 58 -1.60 9.19 -8.93
N THR A 59 -0.51 8.43 -8.96
CA THR A 59 0.07 7.69 -7.83
C THR A 59 0.35 8.50 -6.55
N GLY A 60 0.56 9.82 -6.66
CA GLY A 60 0.84 10.68 -5.51
C GLY A 60 2.02 10.16 -4.69
N SER A 61 1.75 9.73 -3.46
CA SER A 61 2.74 9.11 -2.56
C SER A 61 3.31 7.76 -3.02
N GLY A 62 2.76 7.10 -4.04
CA GLY A 62 3.22 5.77 -4.47
C GLY A 62 2.54 4.59 -3.76
N VAL A 63 1.65 4.85 -2.80
CA VAL A 63 1.14 3.82 -1.87
C VAL A 63 0.47 2.64 -2.57
N LEU A 64 -0.29 2.86 -3.64
CA LEU A 64 -1.01 1.79 -4.34
C LEU A 64 -0.05 0.96 -5.20
N SER A 65 0.95 1.59 -5.81
CA SER A 65 2.05 0.92 -6.52
C SER A 65 2.89 0.05 -5.59
N ILE A 66 3.18 0.52 -4.37
CA ILE A 66 3.93 -0.27 -3.39
C ILE A 66 3.08 -1.45 -2.91
N ALA A 67 1.80 -1.20 -2.61
CA ALA A 67 0.87 -2.23 -2.19
C ALA A 67 0.68 -3.33 -3.25
N SER A 68 0.54 -2.96 -4.53
CA SER A 68 0.39 -3.95 -5.61
C SER A 68 1.62 -4.86 -5.72
N SER A 69 2.82 -4.28 -5.63
CA SER A 69 4.07 -5.06 -5.62
C SER A 69 4.14 -6.03 -4.43
N LEU A 70 3.78 -5.58 -3.21
CA LEU A 70 3.75 -6.44 -2.02
C LEU A 70 2.69 -7.55 -2.09
N LEU A 71 1.61 -7.34 -2.84
CA LEU A 71 0.57 -8.33 -3.10
C LEU A 71 0.92 -9.26 -4.28
N GLY A 72 2.09 -9.10 -4.90
CA GLY A 72 2.62 -10.02 -5.90
C GLY A 72 2.41 -9.60 -7.34
N ALA A 73 2.03 -8.35 -7.63
CA ALA A 73 2.04 -7.82 -8.99
C ALA A 73 3.44 -7.93 -9.60
N LYS A 74 3.51 -8.22 -10.90
CA LYS A 74 4.76 -8.41 -11.63
C LYS A 74 5.34 -7.11 -12.18
N GLU A 75 4.46 -6.21 -12.62
CA GLU A 75 4.82 -4.96 -13.30
C GLU A 75 3.81 -3.86 -12.97
#